data_AF-A0A920VHF0-F1
#
_entry.id   AF-A0A920VHF0-F1
#
_cell.length_a   1.000
_cell.length_b   1.000
_cell.length_c   1.000
_cell.angle_alpha   90.00
_cell.angle_beta   90.00
_cell.angle_gamma   90.00
#
_symmetry.space_group_name_H-M   'P 1'
#
loop_
_entity.id
_entity.type
_entity.pdbx_description
1 polymer ?
#
loop_
_entity_poly.entity_id
_entity_poly.type
_entity_poly.pdbx_seq_one_letter_code
_entity_poly.pdbx_strand_id
1 'polypeptide(L)'
;MSRTEGRSMHPVDLADRVIDSGEAEPPHNRVTHELSVVEDDVAVVESFSHCWVVDTDEGLVCWDASGVQSGPAVVAALREWTDRPVHSLVYTHGHVDHVGGSGAFVADAEARGDVRPRFLAHEAVPARFERYRTTNGWNLAINRRQFGGIRNRANLGIGGDGPRFLVEDVAEPDEIFRDRMSFSVGGRTFELRHARGETDDHAWGWDAERRTAYTGDFTSWVFPQRRKPPEGPAVPHRVGGRHAGHAGHRRGTGLSGPRAANRGGAAI
;
A
#
# COMPACT_ATOMS: atom_id res chain seq x y z
N MET A 1 -27.55 19.57 17.12
CA MET A 1 -27.35 19.93 15.70
C MET A 1 -26.82 18.70 15.02
N SER A 2 -27.64 18.07 14.19
CA SER A 2 -27.28 16.87 13.43
C SER A 2 -26.15 17.23 12.46
N ARG A 3 -24.96 16.64 12.63
CA ARG A 3 -23.98 16.60 11.55
C ARG A 3 -24.53 15.61 10.54
N THR A 4 -25.01 16.12 9.41
CA THR A 4 -25.04 15.30 8.20
C THR A 4 -23.57 15.05 7.86
N GLU A 5 -23.01 13.94 8.34
CA GLU A 5 -21.69 13.49 7.92
C GLU A 5 -21.83 13.09 6.45
N GLY A 6 -21.49 14.03 5.57
CA GLY A 6 -21.39 13.76 4.15
C GLY A 6 -20.24 12.78 3.94
N ARG A 7 -20.51 11.72 3.19
CA ARG A 7 -19.52 10.74 2.75
C ARG A 7 -18.30 11.46 2.16
N SER A 8 -17.10 10.96 2.43
CA SER A 8 -15.88 11.57 1.89
C SER A 8 -15.89 11.55 0.35
N MET A 9 -15.15 12.47 -0.27
CA MET A 9 -15.04 12.52 -1.74
C MET A 9 -14.43 11.23 -2.26
N HIS A 10 -14.92 10.73 -3.40
CA HIS A 10 -14.37 9.53 -4.00
C HIS A 10 -12.85 9.73 -4.30
N PRO A 11 -11.97 8.76 -3.98
CA PRO A 11 -10.52 8.93 -4.14
C PRO A 11 -10.09 9.20 -5.58
N VAL A 12 -10.79 8.64 -6.57
CA VAL A 12 -10.51 8.93 -7.99
C VAL A 12 -10.85 10.38 -8.33
N ASP A 13 -12.02 10.87 -7.91
CA ASP A 13 -12.43 12.26 -8.16
C ASP A 13 -11.47 13.26 -7.53
N LEU A 14 -10.96 12.94 -6.33
CA LEU A 14 -9.95 13.76 -5.66
C LEU A 14 -8.61 13.70 -6.41
N ALA A 15 -8.15 12.52 -6.82
CA ALA A 15 -6.91 12.36 -7.54
C ALA A 15 -6.94 13.11 -8.88
N ASP A 16 -8.00 12.95 -9.67
CA ASP A 16 -8.20 13.64 -10.94
C ASP A 16 -8.17 15.15 -10.75
N ARG A 17 -8.87 15.66 -9.74
CA ARG A 17 -8.85 17.09 -9.42
C ARG A 17 -7.46 17.61 -9.07
N VAL A 18 -6.71 16.89 -8.23
CA VAL A 18 -5.35 17.29 -7.83
C VAL A 18 -4.41 17.24 -9.04
N ILE A 19 -4.54 16.23 -9.90
CA ILE A 19 -3.73 16.09 -11.13
C ILE A 19 -4.04 17.22 -12.12
N ASP A 20 -5.33 17.50 -12.35
CA ASP A 20 -5.79 18.49 -13.33
C ASP A 20 -5.52 19.92 -12.89
N SER A 21 -5.68 20.21 -11.59
CA SER A 21 -5.41 21.54 -11.03
C SER A 21 -3.93 21.79 -10.77
N GLY A 22 -3.16 20.74 -10.47
CA GLY A 22 -1.81 20.85 -9.92
C GLY A 22 -1.77 21.38 -8.48
N GLU A 23 -2.92 21.50 -7.81
CA GLU A 23 -3.05 22.01 -6.44
C GLU A 23 -3.29 20.86 -5.45
N ALA A 24 -2.41 20.73 -4.46
CA ALA A 24 -2.56 19.71 -3.43
C ALA A 24 -3.61 20.15 -2.39
N GLU A 25 -4.70 19.39 -2.27
CA GLU A 25 -5.76 19.66 -1.29
C GLU A 25 -5.52 18.92 0.04
N PRO A 26 -5.61 19.58 1.20
CA PRO A 26 -5.58 18.91 2.50
C PRO A 26 -6.94 18.29 2.86
N PRO A 27 -6.96 17.18 3.63
CA PRO A 27 -5.80 16.47 4.18
C PRO A 27 -5.11 15.59 3.12
N HIS A 28 -3.78 15.70 3.03
CA HIS A 28 -2.98 14.93 2.07
C HIS A 28 -2.92 13.44 2.38
N ASN A 29 -3.06 13.06 3.65
CA ASN A 29 -3.24 11.67 4.07
C ASN A 29 -4.70 11.48 4.51
N ARG A 30 -5.45 10.70 3.75
CA ARG A 30 -6.87 10.43 3.99
C ARG A 30 -7.01 9.15 4.81
N VAL A 31 -7.38 9.33 6.06
CA VAL A 31 -7.65 8.25 7.01
C VAL A 31 -9.12 8.34 7.38
N THR A 32 -9.98 7.82 6.51
CA THR A 32 -11.45 7.87 6.68
C THR A 32 -11.99 6.57 7.24
N HIS A 33 -11.28 5.45 7.03
CA HIS A 33 -11.75 4.08 7.24
C HIS A 33 -13.02 3.76 6.44
N GLU A 34 -13.29 4.52 5.37
CA GLU A 34 -14.41 4.28 4.47
C GLU A 34 -13.95 3.45 3.27
N LEU A 35 -14.83 2.56 2.80
CA LEU A 35 -14.63 1.84 1.56
C LEU A 35 -15.15 2.64 0.36
N SER A 36 -14.30 2.79 -0.65
CA SER A 36 -14.64 3.32 -1.97
C SER A 36 -14.43 2.26 -3.04
N VAL A 37 -15.45 2.03 -3.86
CA VAL A 37 -15.39 1.13 -5.03
C VAL A 37 -14.79 1.93 -6.18
N VAL A 38 -13.56 1.59 -6.57
CA VAL A 38 -12.78 2.28 -7.61
C VAL A 38 -13.14 1.77 -9.01
N GLU A 39 -13.35 0.45 -9.12
CA GLU A 39 -13.89 -0.22 -10.31
C GLU A 39 -14.86 -1.32 -9.83
N ASP A 40 -15.63 -1.94 -10.74
CA ASP A 40 -16.69 -2.91 -10.41
C ASP A 40 -16.29 -4.00 -9.39
N ASP A 41 -15.02 -4.44 -9.39
CA ASP A 41 -14.49 -5.42 -8.43
C ASP A 41 -13.25 -4.95 -7.66
N VAL A 42 -12.85 -3.68 -7.78
CA VAL A 42 -11.71 -3.12 -7.06
C VAL A 42 -12.19 -2.07 -6.09
N ALA A 43 -11.88 -2.25 -4.82
CA ALA A 43 -12.19 -1.29 -3.77
C ALA A 43 -10.93 -0.91 -2.98
N VAL A 44 -11.00 0.22 -2.30
CA VAL A 44 -9.98 0.66 -1.36
C VAL A 44 -10.63 1.09 -0.06
N VAL A 45 -10.06 0.66 1.06
CA VAL A 45 -10.35 1.24 2.37
C VAL A 45 -9.25 2.23 2.70
N GLU A 46 -9.60 3.51 2.74
CA GLU A 46 -8.65 4.59 3.02
C GLU A 46 -8.30 4.63 4.51
N SER A 47 -7.15 4.07 4.87
CA SER A 47 -6.57 4.15 6.21
C SER A 47 -5.13 4.68 6.18
N PHE A 48 -4.41 4.70 7.31
CA PHE A 48 -3.04 5.24 7.36
C PHE A 48 -2.12 4.61 6.32
N SER A 49 -2.14 3.28 6.24
CA SER A 49 -1.83 2.53 5.02
C SER A 49 -3.12 1.91 4.52
N HIS A 50 -3.44 2.15 3.25
CA HIS A 50 -4.68 1.71 2.63
C HIS A 50 -4.71 0.18 2.47
N CYS A 51 -5.90 -0.40 2.54
CA CYS A 51 -6.15 -1.78 2.13
C CYS A 51 -6.83 -1.77 0.77
N TRP A 52 -6.16 -2.27 -0.26
CA TRP A 52 -6.78 -2.49 -1.58
C TRP A 52 -7.38 -3.87 -1.64
N VAL A 53 -8.57 -3.98 -2.21
CA VAL A 53 -9.33 -5.23 -2.25
C VAL A 53 -9.77 -5.50 -3.67
N VAL A 54 -9.55 -6.74 -4.11
CA VAL A 54 -9.99 -7.25 -5.39
C VAL A 54 -10.98 -8.38 -5.15
N ASP A 55 -12.21 -8.22 -5.64
CA ASP A 55 -13.21 -9.28 -5.61
C ASP A 55 -12.99 -10.23 -6.80
N THR A 56 -12.87 -11.52 -6.51
CA THR A 56 -12.67 -12.59 -7.49
C THR A 56 -13.70 -13.69 -7.25
N ASP A 57 -13.87 -14.60 -8.20
CA ASP A 57 -14.89 -15.65 -8.13
C ASP A 57 -14.75 -16.60 -6.92
N GLU A 58 -13.55 -16.74 -6.34
CA GLU A 58 -13.28 -17.61 -5.18
C GLU A 58 -13.11 -16.87 -3.85
N GLY A 59 -13.14 -15.53 -3.87
CA GLY A 59 -13.01 -14.70 -2.67
C GLY A 59 -12.16 -13.46 -2.90
N LEU A 60 -11.87 -12.75 -1.82
CA LEU A 60 -11.19 -11.47 -1.88
C LEU A 60 -9.67 -11.64 -1.85
N VAL A 61 -8.98 -10.86 -2.67
CA VAL A 61 -7.53 -10.65 -2.58
C VAL A 61 -7.28 -9.27 -2.02
N CYS A 62 -6.71 -9.19 -0.82
CA CYS A 62 -6.40 -7.95 -0.14
C CYS A 62 -4.90 -7.62 -0.27
N TRP A 63 -4.57 -6.34 -0.37
CA TRP A 63 -3.21 -5.81 -0.35
C TRP A 63 -3.04 -4.95 0.90
N ASP A 64 -2.15 -5.41 1.77
CA ASP A 64 -1.93 -4.90 3.12
C ASP A 64 -3.17 -5.01 4.04
N ALA A 65 -2.94 -4.88 5.34
CA ALA A 65 -3.92 -5.05 6.41
C ALA A 65 -4.07 -3.79 7.27
N SER A 66 -3.43 -2.68 6.88
CA SER A 66 -3.28 -1.47 7.70
C SER A 66 -2.58 -1.74 9.05
N GLY A 67 -2.64 -0.78 9.97
CA GLY A 67 -2.05 -0.89 11.31
C GLY A 67 -2.97 -1.56 12.32
N VAL A 68 -2.43 -1.95 13.49
CA VAL A 68 -3.19 -2.65 14.54
C VAL A 68 -4.44 -1.87 15.01
N GLN A 69 -4.37 -0.55 15.09
CA GLN A 69 -5.49 0.28 15.52
C GLN A 69 -6.58 0.40 14.44
N SER A 70 -6.23 0.26 13.17
CA SER A 70 -7.14 0.46 12.03
C SER A 70 -7.64 -0.84 11.42
N GLY A 71 -6.95 -1.97 11.63
CA GLY A 71 -7.34 -3.30 11.11
C GLY A 71 -8.80 -3.66 11.34
N PRO A 72 -9.36 -3.54 12.56
CA PRO A 72 -10.77 -3.82 12.81
C PRO A 72 -11.73 -2.91 12.03
N ALA A 73 -11.39 -1.62 11.87
CA ALA A 73 -12.20 -0.69 11.08
C ALA A 73 -12.12 -1.00 9.57
N VAL A 74 -10.96 -1.45 9.09
CA VAL A 74 -10.78 -1.90 7.71
C VAL A 74 -11.64 -3.13 7.42
N VAL A 75 -11.61 -4.12 8.31
CA VAL A 75 -12.48 -5.31 8.19
C VAL A 75 -13.95 -4.91 8.25
N ALA A 76 -14.35 -4.03 9.17
CA ALA A 76 -15.74 -3.57 9.25
C ALA A 76 -16.21 -2.91 7.95
N ALA A 77 -15.43 -1.99 7.39
CA ALA A 77 -15.73 -1.33 6.13
C ALA A 77 -15.77 -2.31 4.94
N LEU A 78 -14.87 -3.30 4.93
CA LEU A 78 -14.90 -4.38 3.95
C LEU A 78 -16.22 -5.20 4.04
N ARG A 79 -16.67 -5.49 5.26
CA ARG A 79 -17.88 -6.29 5.53
C ARG A 79 -19.18 -5.53 5.26
N GLU A 80 -19.16 -4.20 5.26
CA GLU A 80 -20.27 -3.40 4.73
C GLU A 80 -20.43 -3.54 3.22
N TRP A 81 -19.34 -3.85 2.50
CA TRP A 81 -19.37 -4.04 1.04
C TRP A 81 -19.72 -5.47 0.64
N THR A 82 -19.14 -6.47 1.31
CA THR A 82 -19.31 -7.87 0.90
C THR A 82 -19.05 -8.88 2.02
N ASP A 83 -19.79 -9.99 1.96
CA ASP A 83 -19.68 -11.13 2.87
C ASP A 83 -18.71 -12.23 2.35
N ARG A 84 -18.09 -12.03 1.18
CA ARG A 84 -17.19 -13.01 0.57
C ARG A 84 -15.94 -13.25 1.44
N PRO A 85 -15.42 -14.49 1.51
CA PRO A 85 -14.25 -14.81 2.32
C PRO A 85 -13.00 -14.09 1.77
N VAL A 86 -12.10 -13.66 2.67
CA VAL A 86 -10.78 -13.19 2.25
C VAL A 86 -9.91 -14.40 1.95
N HIS A 87 -9.67 -14.66 0.68
CA HIS A 87 -8.90 -15.82 0.23
C HIS A 87 -7.40 -15.60 0.43
N SER A 88 -6.90 -14.40 0.12
CA SER A 88 -5.47 -14.09 0.21
C SER A 88 -5.24 -12.65 0.64
N LEU A 89 -4.16 -12.44 1.39
CA LEU A 89 -3.67 -11.12 1.79
C LEU A 89 -2.19 -11.02 1.43
N VAL A 90 -1.84 -10.05 0.61
CA VAL A 90 -0.46 -9.78 0.20
C VAL A 90 0.09 -8.67 1.08
N TYR A 91 1.20 -8.93 1.77
CA TYR A 91 1.99 -7.86 2.36
C TYR A 91 2.89 -7.25 1.29
N THR A 92 2.66 -5.99 0.95
CA THR A 92 3.55 -5.25 0.05
C THR A 92 4.93 -5.11 0.68
N HIS A 93 5.00 -4.91 1.99
CA HIS A 93 6.23 -4.94 2.76
C HIS A 93 5.94 -5.06 4.27
N GLY A 94 6.94 -5.39 5.08
CA GLY A 94 6.73 -5.70 6.49
C GLY A 94 6.62 -4.49 7.44
N HIS A 95 6.23 -3.31 6.98
CA HIS A 95 5.98 -2.19 7.90
C HIS A 95 4.73 -2.44 8.77
N VAL A 96 4.79 -2.05 10.04
CA VAL A 96 3.71 -2.37 11.02
C VAL A 96 2.41 -1.63 10.75
N ASP A 97 2.45 -0.56 9.97
CA ASP A 97 1.29 0.13 9.42
C ASP A 97 0.68 -0.58 8.19
N HIS A 98 1.37 -1.57 7.60
CA HIS A 98 0.85 -2.41 6.52
C HIS A 98 0.44 -3.80 7.02
N VAL A 99 1.17 -4.37 7.96
CA VAL A 99 0.92 -5.74 8.45
C VAL A 99 0.16 -5.78 9.78
N GLY A 100 0.15 -4.67 10.53
CA GLY A 100 -0.26 -4.67 11.93
C GLY A 100 -1.74 -5.01 12.15
N GLY A 101 -2.60 -4.78 11.16
CA GLY A 101 -4.02 -5.11 11.23
C GLY A 101 -4.36 -6.53 10.81
N SER A 102 -3.39 -7.38 10.41
CA SER A 102 -3.67 -8.71 9.89
C SER A 102 -4.39 -9.64 10.88
N GLY A 103 -4.20 -9.43 12.19
CA GLY A 103 -4.90 -10.18 13.22
C GLY A 103 -6.43 -10.01 13.14
N ALA A 104 -6.90 -8.81 12.73
CA ALA A 104 -8.32 -8.56 12.52
C ALA A 104 -8.91 -9.38 11.35
N PHE A 105 -8.13 -9.62 10.29
CA PHE A 105 -8.55 -10.45 9.16
C PHE A 105 -8.62 -11.94 9.54
N VAL A 106 -7.68 -12.41 10.37
CA VAL A 106 -7.73 -13.78 10.92
C VAL A 106 -8.95 -13.95 11.82
N ALA A 107 -9.18 -13.02 12.74
CA ALA A 107 -10.31 -13.06 13.66
C ALA A 107 -11.67 -12.99 12.94
N ASP A 108 -11.77 -12.21 11.86
CA ASP A 108 -12.97 -12.14 11.02
C ASP A 108 -13.26 -13.48 10.34
N ALA A 109 -12.25 -14.12 9.72
CA ALA A 109 -12.42 -15.43 9.11
C ALA A 109 -12.84 -16.49 10.15
N GLU A 110 -12.20 -16.50 11.33
CA GLU A 110 -12.56 -17.39 12.43
C GLU A 110 -14.01 -17.17 12.91
N ALA A 111 -14.42 -15.91 13.11
CA ALA A 111 -15.77 -15.56 13.57
C ALA A 111 -16.86 -15.96 12.57
N ARG A 112 -16.53 -15.96 11.27
CA ARG A 112 -17.44 -16.30 10.17
C ARG A 112 -17.41 -17.80 9.82
N GLY A 113 -16.47 -18.56 10.37
CA GLY A 113 -16.25 -19.96 10.01
C GLY A 113 -15.64 -20.14 8.61
N ASP A 114 -15.03 -19.08 8.07
CA ASP A 114 -14.32 -19.09 6.80
C ASP A 114 -12.92 -19.70 6.96
N VAL A 115 -12.32 -20.09 5.83
CA VAL A 115 -10.91 -20.50 5.82
C VAL A 115 -10.02 -19.30 6.13
N ARG A 116 -9.04 -19.46 7.03
CA ARG A 116 -8.05 -18.41 7.32
C ARG A 116 -7.40 -17.93 6.01
N PRO A 117 -7.27 -16.60 5.79
CA PRO A 117 -6.60 -16.08 4.60
C PRO A 117 -5.19 -16.63 4.43
N ARG A 118 -4.76 -16.81 3.17
CA ARG A 118 -3.36 -17.09 2.85
C ARG A 118 -2.56 -15.80 2.82
N PHE A 119 -1.47 -15.72 3.57
CA PHE A 119 -0.61 -14.54 3.64
C PHE A 119 0.61 -14.71 2.72
N LEU A 120 0.78 -13.79 1.77
CA LEU A 120 1.90 -13.82 0.81
C LEU A 120 2.83 -12.63 1.02
N ALA A 121 4.14 -12.86 0.97
CA ALA A 121 5.13 -11.81 1.21
C ALA A 121 6.47 -12.06 0.52
N HIS A 122 7.33 -11.03 0.47
CA HIS A 122 8.74 -11.22 0.11
C HIS A 122 9.52 -11.96 1.22
N GLU A 123 10.55 -12.73 0.86
CA GLU A 123 11.34 -13.58 1.78
C GLU A 123 12.00 -12.83 2.95
N ALA A 124 12.21 -11.52 2.81
CA ALA A 124 12.80 -10.69 3.85
C ALA A 124 11.80 -10.16 4.90
N VAL A 125 10.49 -10.34 4.70
CA VAL A 125 9.45 -9.92 5.67
C VAL A 125 9.58 -10.68 7.01
N PRO A 126 9.70 -12.02 7.06
CA PRO A 126 9.89 -12.74 8.33
C PRO A 126 11.14 -12.26 9.09
N ALA A 127 12.24 -12.03 8.38
CA ALA A 127 13.46 -11.50 8.98
C ALA A 127 13.26 -10.09 9.56
N ARG A 128 12.37 -9.27 8.98
CA ARG A 128 11.98 -7.98 9.57
C ARG A 128 11.16 -8.15 10.82
N PHE A 129 10.20 -9.08 10.83
CA PHE A 129 9.40 -9.35 12.03
C PHE A 129 10.28 -9.76 13.21
N GLU A 130 11.25 -10.64 12.98
CA GLU A 130 12.23 -11.01 13.99
C GLU A 130 13.07 -9.82 14.49
N ARG A 131 13.45 -8.89 13.60
CA ARG A 131 14.12 -7.66 14.02
C ARG A 131 13.23 -6.81 14.92
N TYR A 132 11.94 -6.65 14.59
CA TYR A 132 11.01 -5.90 15.45
C TYR A 132 10.83 -6.54 16.82
N ARG A 133 10.70 -7.87 16.88
CA ARG A 133 10.63 -8.62 18.14
C ARG A 133 11.89 -8.41 18.97
N THR A 134 13.06 -8.55 18.34
CA THR A 134 14.38 -8.40 18.99
C THR A 134 14.64 -6.97 19.48
N THR A 135 14.22 -5.97 18.70
CA THR A 135 14.49 -4.54 18.97
C THR A 135 13.27 -3.78 19.50
N ASN A 136 12.28 -4.50 20.04
CA ASN A 136 10.97 -3.96 20.43
C ASN A 136 11.05 -2.65 21.25
N GLY A 137 11.84 -2.65 22.32
CA GLY A 137 12.00 -1.46 23.18
C GLY A 137 12.59 -0.25 22.45
N TRP A 138 13.51 -0.49 21.50
CA TRP A 138 14.09 0.57 20.68
C TRP A 138 13.08 1.15 19.70
N ASN A 139 12.34 0.30 18.98
CA ASN A 139 11.31 0.74 18.04
C ASN A 139 10.22 1.56 18.74
N LEU A 140 9.74 1.10 19.91
CA LEU A 140 8.77 1.86 20.71
C LEU A 140 9.32 3.22 21.15
N ALA A 141 10.59 3.28 21.56
CA ALA A 141 11.20 4.53 22.00
C ALA A 141 11.45 5.49 20.83
N ILE A 142 11.81 4.99 19.66
CA ILE A 142 11.98 5.77 18.42
C ILE A 142 10.63 6.30 17.94
N ASN A 143 9.63 5.43 17.86
CA ASN A 143 8.30 5.76 17.40
C ASN A 143 7.65 6.86 18.27
N ARG A 144 7.76 6.76 19.60
CA ARG A 144 7.29 7.83 20.51
C ARG A 144 7.98 9.17 20.29
N ARG A 145 9.24 9.21 19.85
CA ARG A 145 9.91 10.48 19.52
C ARG A 145 9.41 11.06 18.21
N GLN A 146 9.13 10.21 17.24
CA GLN A 146 8.66 10.61 15.92
C GLN A 146 7.19 11.03 15.91
N PHE A 147 6.32 10.34 16.66
CA PHE A 147 4.87 10.52 16.63
C PHE A 147 4.25 10.93 17.98
N GLY A 148 5.02 10.98 19.08
CA GLY A 148 4.54 11.31 20.42
C GLY A 148 4.66 12.79 20.82
N GLY A 149 5.10 13.67 19.93
CA GLY A 149 5.06 15.12 20.14
C GLY A 149 3.66 15.72 19.89
N ILE A 150 3.25 16.66 20.75
CA ILE A 150 2.01 17.49 20.73
C ILE A 150 0.77 16.81 20.13
N ARG A 151 -0.09 16.27 21.03
CA ARG A 151 -1.49 15.82 20.81
C ARG A 151 -1.79 15.47 19.35
N ASN A 152 -1.51 14.21 19.02
CA ASN A 152 -1.86 13.59 17.75
C ASN A 152 -3.40 13.57 17.59
N ARG A 153 -3.97 14.65 17.05
CA ARG A 153 -5.44 14.87 16.95
C ARG A 153 -6.14 13.80 16.11
N ALA A 154 -5.38 13.02 15.36
CA ALA A 154 -5.83 11.96 14.46
C ALA A 154 -5.32 10.56 14.86
N ASN A 155 -4.75 10.38 16.06
CA ASN A 155 -4.25 9.08 16.56
C ASN A 155 -3.32 8.34 15.58
N LEU A 156 -2.47 9.06 14.85
CA LEU A 156 -1.59 8.55 13.78
C LEU A 156 -0.35 7.79 14.30
N GLY A 157 -0.45 7.09 15.44
CA GLY A 157 0.67 6.34 16.01
C GLY A 157 0.92 5.03 15.24
N ILE A 158 2.13 4.85 14.69
CA ILE A 158 2.50 3.60 14.01
C ILE A 158 2.88 2.54 15.05
N GLY A 159 2.24 1.37 15.05
CA GLY A 159 2.52 0.26 15.98
C GLY A 159 1.61 0.19 17.22
N GLY A 160 0.63 1.09 17.33
CA GLY A 160 -0.34 1.11 18.44
C GLY A 160 0.23 1.58 19.78
N ASP A 161 -0.64 1.62 20.79
CA ASP A 161 -0.30 2.11 22.15
C ASP A 161 0.22 1.00 23.08
N GLY A 162 0.34 -0.22 22.56
CA GLY A 162 0.70 -1.41 23.31
C GLY A 162 2.19 -1.53 23.66
N PRO A 163 2.57 -2.56 24.45
CA PRO A 163 3.96 -2.81 24.82
C PRO A 163 4.79 -3.47 23.70
N ARG A 164 4.19 -3.70 22.53
CA ARG A 164 4.79 -4.38 21.38
C ARG A 164 4.71 -3.50 20.14
N PHE A 165 5.83 -3.29 19.45
CA PHE A 165 5.88 -2.54 18.18
C PHE A 165 5.27 -3.33 17.03
N LEU A 166 5.59 -4.63 16.95
CA LEU A 166 4.89 -5.61 16.14
C LEU A 166 4.02 -6.44 17.09
N VAL A 167 2.70 -6.34 16.94
CA VAL A 167 1.74 -7.04 17.81
C VAL A 167 1.74 -8.55 17.57
N GLU A 168 1.37 -9.32 18.59
CA GLU A 168 1.57 -10.79 18.61
C GLU A 168 0.63 -11.53 17.65
N ASP A 169 -0.49 -10.91 17.28
CA ASP A 169 -1.49 -11.41 16.34
C ASP A 169 -1.22 -11.02 14.88
N VAL A 170 -0.07 -10.40 14.58
CA VAL A 170 0.37 -10.27 13.18
C VAL A 170 0.60 -11.65 12.59
N ALA A 171 -0.07 -11.95 11.47
CA ALA A 171 0.02 -13.23 10.80
C ALA A 171 1.36 -13.35 10.06
N GLU A 172 2.07 -14.45 10.31
CA GLU A 172 3.26 -14.81 9.52
C GLU A 172 2.87 -15.12 8.07
N PRO A 173 3.74 -14.81 7.08
CA PRO A 173 3.52 -15.24 5.70
C PRO A 173 3.47 -16.76 5.57
N ASP A 174 2.45 -17.28 4.88
CA ASP A 174 2.31 -18.70 4.55
C ASP A 174 3.11 -19.06 3.30
N GLU A 175 3.25 -18.10 2.38
CA GLU A 175 4.02 -18.26 1.15
C GLU A 175 4.95 -17.06 0.96
N ILE A 176 6.22 -17.35 0.66
CA ILE A 176 7.24 -16.34 0.45
C ILE A 176 7.88 -16.45 -0.93
N PHE A 177 8.31 -15.32 -1.48
CA PHE A 177 9.03 -15.26 -2.75
C PHE A 177 10.24 -14.34 -2.68
N ARG A 178 11.19 -14.55 -3.60
CA ARG A 178 12.42 -13.76 -3.70
C ARG A 178 12.34 -12.70 -4.79
N ASP A 179 12.33 -13.10 -6.07
CA ASP A 179 12.36 -12.14 -7.18
C ASP A 179 10.98 -11.87 -7.78
N ARG A 180 10.22 -12.96 -8.03
CA ARG A 180 8.88 -12.93 -8.61
C ARG A 180 8.06 -14.12 -8.15
N MET A 181 6.75 -13.94 -8.13
CA MET A 181 5.75 -14.97 -7.90
C MET A 181 4.51 -14.67 -8.72
N SER A 182 3.73 -15.68 -9.03
CA SER A 182 2.37 -15.51 -9.56
C SER A 182 1.43 -16.42 -8.77
N PHE A 183 0.24 -15.93 -8.49
CA PHE A 183 -0.82 -16.71 -7.87
C PHE A 183 -2.15 -16.38 -8.53
N SER A 184 -3.10 -17.32 -8.46
CA SER A 184 -4.42 -17.16 -9.07
C SER A 184 -5.50 -17.45 -8.04
N VAL A 185 -6.59 -16.68 -8.09
CA VAL A 185 -7.78 -16.82 -7.25
C VAL A 185 -9.00 -16.57 -8.12
N GLY A 186 -9.94 -17.51 -8.17
CA GLY A 186 -11.16 -17.35 -8.97
C GLY A 186 -10.90 -17.06 -10.45
N GLY A 187 -9.89 -17.71 -11.04
CA GLY A 187 -9.50 -17.50 -12.44
C GLY A 187 -8.68 -16.24 -12.72
N ARG A 188 -8.62 -15.27 -11.80
CA ARG A 188 -7.80 -14.06 -11.93
C ARG A 188 -6.37 -14.30 -11.46
N THR A 189 -5.39 -13.82 -12.22
CA THR A 189 -3.96 -14.03 -11.93
C THR A 189 -3.27 -12.73 -11.56
N PHE A 190 -2.53 -12.77 -10.47
CA PHE A 190 -1.72 -11.66 -9.97
C PHE A 190 -0.24 -12.02 -10.05
N GLU A 191 0.59 -11.08 -10.50
CA GLU A 191 2.05 -11.19 -10.45
C GLU A 191 2.60 -10.36 -9.29
N LEU A 192 3.45 -10.95 -8.47
CA LEU A 192 4.23 -10.27 -7.44
C LEU A 192 5.67 -10.12 -7.91
N ARG A 193 6.24 -8.94 -7.72
CA ARG A 193 7.62 -8.63 -8.10
C ARG A 193 8.32 -7.90 -6.97
N HIS A 194 9.54 -8.34 -6.68
CA HIS A 194 10.38 -7.69 -5.70
C HIS A 194 11.14 -6.52 -6.35
N ALA A 195 11.24 -5.42 -5.61
CA ALA A 195 12.25 -4.40 -5.82
C ALA A 195 12.61 -3.80 -4.45
N ARG A 196 13.69 -3.02 -4.37
CA ARG A 196 14.04 -2.30 -3.14
C ARG A 196 13.46 -0.90 -3.19
N GLY A 197 12.64 -0.55 -2.21
CA GLY A 197 11.88 0.69 -2.13
C GLY A 197 12.14 1.42 -0.83
N GLU A 198 11.06 1.78 -0.12
CA GLU A 198 11.14 2.26 1.26
C GLU A 198 11.85 1.24 2.15
N THR A 199 11.65 -0.06 1.85
CA THR A 199 12.26 -1.17 2.55
C THR A 199 13.01 -2.14 1.63
N ASP A 200 13.85 -3.00 2.22
CA ASP A 200 14.59 -4.06 1.54
C ASP A 200 13.74 -5.31 1.23
N ASP A 201 12.50 -5.36 1.70
CA ASP A 201 11.54 -6.46 1.55
C ASP A 201 10.32 -6.08 0.69
N HIS A 202 10.39 -5.00 -0.08
CA HIS A 202 9.25 -4.46 -0.81
C HIS A 202 8.85 -5.32 -2.02
N ALA A 203 7.55 -5.52 -2.17
CA ALA A 203 6.88 -6.20 -3.26
C ALA A 203 5.81 -5.30 -3.88
N TRP A 204 5.63 -5.38 -5.19
CA TRP A 204 4.49 -4.79 -5.87
C TRP A 204 3.74 -5.85 -6.68
N GLY A 205 2.43 -5.63 -6.79
CA GLY A 205 1.50 -6.47 -7.52
C GLY A 205 1.18 -5.94 -8.91
N TRP A 206 0.99 -6.83 -9.88
CA TRP A 206 0.45 -6.52 -11.18
C TRP A 206 -0.77 -7.40 -11.47
N ASP A 207 -1.85 -6.74 -11.83
CA ASP A 207 -3.04 -7.35 -12.40
C ASP A 207 -3.16 -6.94 -13.87
N ALA A 208 -2.88 -7.87 -14.77
CA ALA A 208 -2.89 -7.62 -16.20
C ALA A 208 -4.30 -7.41 -16.77
N GLU A 209 -5.31 -7.99 -16.13
CA GLU A 209 -6.70 -7.92 -16.60
C GLU A 209 -7.23 -6.48 -16.46
N ARG A 210 -6.99 -5.86 -15.30
CA ARG A 210 -7.35 -4.46 -15.05
C ARG A 210 -6.29 -3.43 -15.42
N ARG A 211 -5.06 -3.88 -15.70
CA ARG A 211 -3.88 -3.03 -15.88
C ARG A 211 -3.58 -2.21 -14.62
N THR A 212 -3.77 -2.83 -13.47
CA THR A 212 -3.63 -2.20 -12.15
C THR A 212 -2.35 -2.66 -11.47
N ALA A 213 -1.61 -1.72 -10.90
CA ALA A 213 -0.42 -1.99 -10.11
C ALA A 213 -0.68 -1.66 -8.63
N TYR A 214 -0.42 -2.62 -7.75
CA TYR A 214 -0.50 -2.45 -6.30
C TYR A 214 0.91 -2.22 -5.76
N THR A 215 1.28 -0.95 -5.58
CA THR A 215 2.69 -0.58 -5.41
C THR A 215 3.16 -0.53 -3.95
N GLY A 216 2.25 -0.61 -2.99
CA GLY A 216 2.53 -0.18 -1.61
C GLY A 216 3.20 1.20 -1.63
N ASP A 217 4.24 1.37 -0.83
CA ASP A 217 4.94 2.65 -0.66
C ASP A 217 5.99 2.97 -1.75
N PHE A 218 6.06 2.19 -2.84
CA PHE A 218 6.95 2.53 -3.97
C PHE A 218 6.57 3.84 -4.66
N THR A 219 5.27 4.10 -4.75
CA THR A 219 4.74 5.30 -5.40
C THR A 219 3.81 5.96 -4.40
N SER A 220 4.19 7.14 -3.92
CA SER A 220 3.34 8.00 -3.10
C SER A 220 3.45 9.44 -3.60
N TRP A 221 2.42 10.24 -3.34
CA TRP A 221 2.35 11.66 -3.74
C TRP A 221 3.28 12.57 -2.92
N VAL A 222 4.03 11.97 -2.00
CA VAL A 222 5.07 12.61 -1.20
C VAL A 222 6.39 11.91 -1.47
N PHE A 223 7.52 12.58 -1.30
CA PHE A 223 8.80 11.88 -1.32
C PHE A 223 8.84 10.89 -0.13
N PRO A 224 8.88 9.57 -0.37
CA PRO A 224 8.91 8.60 0.73
C PRO A 224 10.17 8.77 1.55
N GLN A 225 10.10 8.46 2.85
CA GLN A 225 11.25 8.60 3.72
C GLN A 225 12.34 7.62 3.25
N ARG A 226 13.54 8.14 2.95
CA ARG A 226 14.71 7.30 2.60
C ARG A 226 15.14 6.36 3.75
N ARG A 227 14.64 6.65 4.96
CA ARG A 227 14.95 6.01 6.24
C ARG A 227 13.94 6.54 7.26
N LYS A 228 13.40 5.68 8.13
CA LYS A 228 12.77 6.15 9.38
C LYS A 228 13.87 6.64 10.34
N PRO A 229 13.96 7.93 10.68
CA PRO A 229 14.98 8.39 11.63
C PRO A 229 14.68 7.77 13.01
N PRO A 230 15.59 7.00 13.65
CA PRO A 230 17.02 6.79 13.41
C PRO A 230 17.41 5.31 13.14
N GLU A 231 16.68 4.58 12.31
CA GLU A 231 16.93 3.15 12.06
C GLU A 231 18.02 2.94 10.97
N GLY A 232 19.24 2.56 11.37
CA GLY A 232 20.26 1.92 10.49
C GLY A 232 20.90 2.72 9.32
N PRO A 233 21.91 2.14 8.63
CA PRO A 233 22.59 2.78 7.50
C PRO A 233 21.73 2.80 6.22
N ALA A 234 21.94 3.82 5.38
CA ALA A 234 21.16 4.05 4.16
C ALA A 234 21.34 2.96 3.09
N VAL A 235 20.28 2.68 2.33
CA VAL A 235 20.36 1.86 1.10
C VAL A 235 20.96 2.71 -0.04
N PRO A 236 22.06 2.29 -0.69
CA PRO A 236 22.62 3.03 -1.82
C PRO A 236 21.82 2.79 -3.11
N HIS A 237 21.37 3.85 -3.77
CA HIS A 237 20.83 3.76 -5.12
C HIS A 237 21.96 3.65 -6.16
N ARG A 238 21.97 2.55 -6.93
CA ARG A 238 22.32 2.63 -8.36
C ARG A 238 21.00 2.75 -9.11
N VAL A 239 20.75 3.92 -9.69
CA VAL A 239 19.64 4.11 -10.64
C VAL A 239 19.87 3.16 -11.81
N GLY A 240 19.04 2.12 -11.90
CA GLY A 240 19.04 1.15 -12.98
C GLY A 240 18.40 1.73 -14.24
N GLY A 241 19.05 2.68 -14.90
CA GLY A 241 18.63 3.25 -16.17
C GLY A 241 18.79 2.30 -17.37
N ARG A 242 18.48 1.00 -17.25
CA ARG A 242 18.71 0.03 -18.33
C ARG A 242 17.63 -1.02 -18.59
N HIS A 243 16.42 -0.95 -18.02
CA HIS A 243 15.35 -1.93 -18.37
C HIS A 243 14.03 -1.30 -18.88
N ALA A 244 13.92 0.03 -18.97
CA ALA A 244 12.81 0.70 -19.67
C ALA A 244 13.13 0.90 -21.15
N GLY A 245 13.27 -0.19 -21.90
CA GLY A 245 13.60 -0.09 -23.32
C GLY A 245 13.64 -1.43 -24.02
N HIS A 246 12.52 -2.14 -24.09
CA HIS A 246 12.17 -3.07 -25.17
C HIS A 246 10.70 -3.47 -25.02
N ALA A 247 9.80 -2.61 -25.49
CA ALA A 247 8.46 -3.00 -25.91
C ALA A 247 8.22 -2.33 -27.26
N GLY A 248 7.97 -3.16 -28.26
CA GLY A 248 8.17 -2.89 -29.67
C GLY A 248 7.33 -1.75 -30.25
N HIS A 249 8.01 -0.92 -31.02
CA HIS A 249 7.41 -0.02 -31.99
C HIS A 249 6.99 -0.83 -33.23
N ARG A 250 5.69 -0.97 -33.50
CA ARG A 250 5.16 -1.27 -34.85
C ARG A 250 4.01 -0.31 -35.20
N ARG A 251 4.42 0.78 -35.85
CA ARG A 251 3.79 1.60 -36.91
C ARG A 251 2.26 1.70 -37.02
N GLY A 252 1.79 2.95 -37.04
CA GLY A 252 0.59 3.39 -37.76
C GLY A 252 0.43 4.92 -37.73
N THR A 253 0.84 5.59 -38.82
CA THR A 253 0.48 6.97 -39.29
C THR A 253 0.62 8.14 -38.28
N GLY A 254 1.52 9.11 -38.36
CA GLY A 254 2.28 9.67 -39.49
C GLY A 254 1.52 10.83 -40.13
N LEU A 255 1.74 12.07 -39.68
CA LEU A 255 1.74 13.30 -40.50
C LEU A 255 2.56 14.41 -39.81
N SER A 256 3.33 15.11 -40.64
CA SER A 256 4.53 15.88 -40.35
C SER A 256 4.37 17.40 -40.53
N GLY A 257 4.93 18.17 -39.58
CA GLY A 257 5.70 19.40 -39.82
C GLY A 257 4.95 20.74 -40.05
N PRO A 258 5.67 21.90 -40.11
CA PRO A 258 7.12 22.07 -39.99
C PRO A 258 7.59 23.09 -38.91
N ARG A 259 8.88 22.98 -38.58
CA ARG A 259 9.71 24.02 -37.94
C ARG A 259 9.83 25.25 -38.85
N ALA A 260 9.86 26.43 -38.23
CA ALA A 260 10.51 27.61 -38.79
C ALA A 260 11.65 28.06 -37.86
N ALA A 261 12.84 28.22 -38.43
CA ALA A 261 14.01 28.81 -37.81
C ALA A 261 14.06 30.30 -38.14
N ASN A 262 14.48 31.17 -37.20
CA ASN A 262 15.42 32.24 -37.52
C ASN A 262 16.01 32.94 -36.27
N ARG A 263 17.36 32.90 -36.22
CA ARG A 263 18.33 34.00 -35.98
C ARG A 263 18.12 35.00 -34.82
N GLY A 264 19.11 34.96 -33.91
CA GLY A 264 20.14 36.02 -33.82
C GLY A 264 19.99 37.06 -32.71
N GLY A 265 21.04 37.17 -31.87
CA GLY A 265 21.28 38.36 -31.03
C GLY A 265 22.05 38.09 -29.73
N ALA A 266 23.39 38.15 -29.79
CA ALA A 266 24.28 38.48 -28.66
C ALA A 266 24.03 39.96 -28.23
N ALA A 267 24.49 40.53 -27.13
CA ALA A 267 25.44 40.30 -26.04
C ALA A 267 24.86 41.10 -24.82
N ILE A 268 25.25 40.97 -23.56
CA ILE A 268 26.56 41.01 -22.90
C ILE A 268 26.40 40.29 -21.56
#